data_AF-A0AAJ5J877-F1
#
_entry.id   AF-A0AAJ5J877-F1
#
_cell.length_a   1.000
_cell.length_b   1.000
_cell.length_c   1.000
_cell.angle_alpha   90.00
_cell.angle_beta   90.00
_cell.angle_gamma   90.00
#
_symmetry.space_group_name_H-M   'P 1'
#
loop_
_entity.id
_entity.type
_entity.pdbx_description
1 polymer ?
#
loop_
_entity_poly.entity_id
_entity_poly.type
_entity_poly.pdbx_seq_one_letter_code
_entity_poly.pdbx_strand_id
1 'polypeptide(L)'
;MTILKTAKNAAKFTFVSIPLSIFGWRNISSNHQHLKDLVSTIRNPHCPMCDNGVMFVHKDAEPDENALYPWTCSGGCGFGVFTLRGQDSINKVLLPLVTKKGRAQLNGMSEEEQTGLIKSHTRQSRMFWVFAVLCPLIALYGLATGSAAPTGISILSMTLPFLILAIKWSYRAWQVRTGTLYVEGAFKQFVKRGLWIPGVEI
;
A
#
# COMPACT_ATOMS: atom_id res chain seq x y z
N MET A 1 -35.61 -40.04 8.91
CA MET A 1 -35.46 -38.62 8.48
C MET A 1 -34.64 -37.73 9.43
N THR A 2 -34.06 -38.26 10.52
CA THR A 2 -33.29 -37.49 11.52
C THR A 2 -31.79 -37.39 11.21
N ILE A 3 -31.16 -38.43 10.67
CA ILE A 3 -29.70 -38.50 10.42
C ILE A 3 -29.23 -37.50 9.35
N LEU A 4 -30.05 -37.24 8.32
CA LEU A 4 -29.72 -36.32 7.23
C LEU A 4 -29.71 -34.84 7.67
N LYS A 5 -30.54 -34.49 8.67
CA LYS A 5 -30.52 -33.15 9.29
C LYS A 5 -29.28 -32.97 10.17
N THR A 6 -28.88 -34.01 10.88
CA THR A 6 -27.65 -34.01 11.70
C THR A 6 -26.39 -33.90 10.85
N ALA A 7 -26.34 -34.60 9.71
CA ALA A 7 -25.21 -34.52 8.77
C ALA A 7 -25.09 -33.14 8.09
N LYS A 8 -26.22 -32.51 7.73
CA LYS A 8 -26.21 -31.14 7.16
C LYS A 8 -25.74 -30.09 8.18
N ASN A 9 -26.11 -30.26 9.45
CA ASN A 9 -25.65 -29.40 10.53
C ASN A 9 -24.16 -29.63 10.84
N ALA A 10 -23.70 -30.89 10.87
CA ALA A 10 -22.30 -31.24 11.09
C ALA A 10 -21.39 -30.74 9.95
N ALA A 11 -21.82 -30.83 8.69
CA ALA A 11 -21.09 -30.29 7.54
C ALA A 11 -21.02 -28.75 7.56
N LYS A 12 -22.09 -28.07 7.98
CA LYS A 12 -22.07 -26.61 8.17
C LYS A 12 -21.12 -26.22 9.31
N PHE A 13 -21.01 -27.04 10.34
CA PHE A 13 -20.05 -26.84 11.42
C PHE A 13 -18.60 -27.05 10.95
N THR A 14 -18.28 -28.13 10.24
CA THR A 14 -16.89 -28.44 9.84
C THR A 14 -16.36 -27.60 8.68
N PHE A 15 -17.18 -27.32 7.67
CA PHE A 15 -16.72 -26.60 6.48
C PHE A 15 -16.87 -25.08 6.56
N VAL A 16 -17.79 -24.58 7.40
CA VAL A 16 -18.03 -23.13 7.52
C VAL A 16 -17.57 -22.61 8.87
N SER A 17 -18.03 -23.21 9.98
CA SER A 17 -17.78 -22.63 11.30
C SER A 17 -16.36 -22.83 11.82
N ILE A 18 -15.73 -24.00 11.59
CA ILE A 18 -14.36 -24.29 12.03
C ILE A 18 -13.33 -23.37 11.35
N PRO A 19 -13.27 -23.27 10.00
CA PRO A 19 -12.32 -22.34 9.37
C PRO A 19 -12.60 -20.88 9.77
N LEU A 20 -13.85 -20.42 9.85
CA LEU A 20 -14.14 -19.05 10.31
C LEU A 20 -13.74 -18.80 11.78
N SER A 21 -13.85 -19.80 12.67
CA SER A 21 -13.40 -19.68 14.05
C SER A 21 -11.88 -19.71 14.19
N ILE A 22 -11.18 -20.49 13.36
CA ILE A 22 -9.71 -20.56 13.32
C ILE A 22 -9.13 -19.25 12.77
N PHE A 23 -9.80 -18.63 11.79
CA PHE A 23 -9.46 -17.30 11.29
C PHE A 23 -9.86 -16.15 12.23
N GLY A 24 -10.31 -16.44 13.46
CA GLY A 24 -10.60 -15.41 14.46
C GLY A 24 -11.73 -14.44 14.07
N TRP A 25 -12.59 -14.84 13.13
CA TRP A 25 -13.60 -13.95 12.52
C TRP A 25 -14.59 -13.36 13.53
N ARG A 26 -14.93 -14.09 14.59
CA ARG A 26 -15.78 -13.56 15.69
C ARG A 26 -15.12 -12.39 16.40
N ASN A 27 -13.81 -12.48 16.68
CA ASN A 27 -13.03 -11.40 17.30
C ASN A 27 -12.87 -10.20 16.35
N ILE A 28 -12.73 -10.45 15.05
CA ILE A 28 -12.68 -9.38 14.04
C ILE A 28 -14.01 -8.65 13.94
N SER A 29 -15.14 -9.38 13.99
CA SER A 29 -16.46 -8.77 13.93
C SER A 29 -16.81 -7.99 15.20
N SER A 30 -16.43 -8.47 16.39
CA SER A 30 -16.68 -7.78 17.67
C SER A 30 -15.79 -6.54 17.84
N ASN A 31 -14.56 -6.61 17.35
CA ASN A 31 -13.59 -5.52 17.44
C ASN A 31 -13.50 -4.68 16.16
N HIS A 32 -14.50 -4.78 15.28
CA HIS A 32 -14.50 -4.11 13.99
C HIS A 32 -14.27 -2.60 14.12
N GLN A 33 -14.92 -1.95 15.09
CA GLN A 33 -14.77 -0.51 15.31
C GLN A 33 -13.35 -0.14 15.73
N HIS A 34 -12.74 -0.91 16.65
CA HIS A 34 -11.37 -0.71 17.07
C HIS A 34 -10.36 -0.97 15.93
N LEU A 35 -10.58 -2.01 15.12
CA LEU A 35 -9.79 -2.28 13.92
C LEU A 35 -9.93 -1.16 12.90
N LYS A 36 -11.14 -0.62 12.72
CA LYS A 36 -11.42 0.51 11.85
C LYS A 36 -10.66 1.76 12.31
N ASP A 37 -10.65 2.04 13.61
CA ASP A 37 -9.96 3.20 14.20
C ASP A 37 -8.43 3.07 14.11
N LEU A 38 -7.89 1.86 14.34
CA LEU A 38 -6.47 1.57 14.12
C LEU A 38 -6.09 1.74 12.65
N VAL A 39 -6.88 1.19 11.73
CA VAL A 39 -6.66 1.31 10.29
C VAL A 39 -6.76 2.77 9.85
N SER A 40 -7.70 3.56 10.37
CA SER A 40 -7.77 4.99 10.06
C SER A 40 -6.55 5.73 10.57
N THR A 41 -6.02 5.37 11.76
CA THR A 41 -4.82 6.00 12.31
C THR A 41 -3.57 5.68 11.49
N ILE A 42 -3.42 4.44 11.03
CA ILE A 42 -2.31 4.03 10.15
C ILE A 42 -2.37 4.76 8.80
N ARG A 43 -3.58 5.05 8.31
CA ARG A 43 -3.77 5.75 7.03
C ARG A 43 -3.70 7.27 7.15
N ASN A 44 -3.45 7.82 8.34
CA ASN A 44 -3.32 9.25 8.52
C ASN A 44 -2.19 9.81 7.64
N PRO A 45 -2.43 10.89 6.89
CA PRO A 45 -1.42 11.46 6.01
C PRO A 45 -0.25 12.04 6.82
N HIS A 46 0.96 11.92 6.28
CA HIS A 46 2.13 12.57 6.84
C HIS A 46 2.02 14.09 6.74
N CYS A 47 2.62 14.79 7.70
CA CYS A 47 2.65 16.24 7.71
C CYS A 47 3.56 16.75 6.57
N PRO A 48 3.06 17.63 5.69
CA PRO A 48 3.85 18.16 4.57
C PRO A 48 4.98 19.10 5.01
N MET A 49 4.97 19.59 6.25
CA MET A 49 5.99 20.54 6.72
C MET A 49 7.22 19.81 7.28
N CYS A 50 7.02 18.87 8.21
CA CYS A 50 8.12 18.20 8.90
C CYS A 50 8.49 16.82 8.35
N ASP A 51 7.67 16.22 7.47
CA ASP A 51 7.78 14.86 6.89
C ASP A 51 7.87 13.69 7.91
N ASN A 52 8.11 13.98 9.19
CA ASN A 52 8.30 13.03 10.28
C ASN A 52 7.03 12.79 11.11
N GLY A 53 6.12 13.77 11.13
CA GLY A 53 4.87 13.70 11.88
C GLY A 53 3.69 13.19 11.03
N VAL A 54 2.66 12.68 11.70
CA VAL A 54 1.37 12.36 11.09
C VAL A 54 0.33 13.39 11.48
N MET A 55 -0.59 13.68 10.58
CA MET A 55 -1.73 14.56 10.86
C MET A 55 -2.82 13.76 11.54
N PHE A 56 -3.33 14.26 12.66
CA PHE A 56 -4.41 13.60 13.39
C PHE A 56 -5.33 14.64 14.04
N VAL A 57 -6.55 14.21 14.35
CA VAL A 57 -7.50 14.99 15.15
C VAL A 57 -7.44 14.45 16.58
N HIS A 58 -7.28 15.33 17.56
CA HIS A 58 -7.37 14.94 18.96
C HIS A 58 -8.79 14.44 19.27
N LYS A 59 -8.91 13.40 20.10
CA LYS A 59 -10.21 12.82 20.45
C LYS A 59 -11.13 13.83 21.15
N ASP A 60 -10.53 14.74 21.90
CA ASP A 60 -11.21 15.78 22.69
C ASP A 60 -11.36 17.10 21.93
N ALA A 61 -11.05 17.13 20.62
CA ALA A 61 -11.19 18.32 19.82
C ALA A 61 -12.67 18.61 19.55
N GLU A 62 -13.16 19.76 20.02
CA GLU A 62 -14.48 20.26 19.68
C GLU A 62 -14.50 20.80 18.25
N PRO A 63 -15.61 20.58 17.52
CA PRO A 63 -15.80 21.19 16.21
C PRO A 63 -15.96 22.71 16.33
N ASP A 64 -15.41 23.44 15.37
CA ASP A 64 -15.70 24.87 15.16
C ASP A 64 -17.19 25.09 14.78
N GLU A 65 -17.66 26.35 14.75
CA GLU A 65 -19.04 26.73 14.38
C GLU A 65 -19.50 26.14 13.03
N ASN A 66 -18.53 25.84 12.14
CA ASN A 66 -18.75 25.23 10.83
C ASN A 66 -18.57 23.69 10.80
N ALA A 67 -18.58 23.01 11.95
CA ALA A 67 -18.32 21.57 12.10
C ALA A 67 -16.91 21.12 11.62
N LEU A 68 -15.93 22.02 11.65
CA LEU A 68 -14.55 21.75 11.24
C LEU A 68 -13.72 21.32 12.45
N TYR A 69 -12.91 20.28 12.28
CA TYR A 69 -12.02 19.76 13.32
C TYR A 69 -10.59 20.23 13.08
N PRO A 70 -9.84 20.60 14.13
CA PRO A 70 -8.42 20.90 14.04
C PRO A 70 -7.63 19.61 13.80
N TRP A 71 -7.01 19.50 12.64
CA TRP A 71 -5.99 18.48 12.37
C TRP A 71 -4.63 19.05 12.71
N THR A 72 -3.93 18.43 13.64
CA THR A 72 -2.62 18.86 14.11
C THR A 72 -1.55 17.83 13.76
N CYS A 73 -0.31 18.30 13.62
CA CYS A 73 0.84 17.43 13.40
C CYS A 73 1.37 16.86 14.72
N SER A 74 1.58 15.54 14.78
CA SER A 74 2.19 14.87 15.95
C SER A 74 3.65 15.23 16.20
N GLY A 75 4.37 15.65 15.16
CA GLY A 75 5.78 16.02 15.24
C GLY A 75 6.04 17.40 15.85
N GLY A 76 5.01 18.10 16.36
CA GLY A 76 5.19 19.38 17.06
C GLY A 76 5.57 20.56 16.16
N CYS A 77 5.47 20.43 14.84
CA CYS A 77 5.87 21.47 13.89
C CYS A 77 4.93 22.69 13.82
N GLY A 78 3.87 22.73 14.63
CA GLY A 78 2.88 23.82 14.64
C GLY A 78 1.96 23.88 13.42
N PHE A 79 2.16 23.02 12.42
CA PHE A 79 1.27 22.94 11.26
C PHE A 79 -0.07 22.28 11.66
N GLY A 80 -1.16 23.00 11.42
CA GLY A 80 -2.51 22.49 11.63
C GLY A 80 -3.48 23.05 10.58
N VAL A 81 -4.49 22.26 10.25
CA VAL A 81 -5.50 22.61 9.25
C VAL A 81 -6.88 22.26 9.78
N PHE A 82 -7.84 23.16 9.63
CA PHE A 82 -9.23 22.90 9.97
C PHE A 82 -9.93 22.24 8.78
N THR A 83 -10.37 20.98 8.94
CA THR A 83 -11.15 20.27 7.93
C THR A 83 -12.19 19.37 8.58
N LEU A 84 -13.11 18.82 7.80
CA LEU A 84 -14.01 17.78 8.31
C LEU A 84 -13.21 16.61 8.90
N ARG A 85 -13.80 15.89 9.86
CA ARG A 85 -13.18 14.73 10.53
C ARG A 85 -12.83 13.57 9.58
N GLY A 86 -13.30 13.63 8.33
CA GLY A 86 -13.04 12.61 7.32
C GLY A 86 -11.58 12.59 6.86
N GLN A 87 -11.08 11.39 6.56
CA GLN A 87 -9.75 11.24 5.98
C GLN A 87 -9.69 11.82 4.54
N ASP A 88 -10.79 11.69 3.79
CA ASP A 88 -10.87 12.19 2.42
C ASP A 88 -10.81 13.72 2.36
N SER A 89 -11.37 14.40 3.36
CA SER A 89 -11.33 15.87 3.44
C SER A 89 -9.92 16.39 3.71
N ILE A 90 -9.17 15.77 4.63
CA ILE A 90 -7.78 16.20 4.85
C ILE A 90 -6.90 15.88 3.65
N ASN A 91 -7.07 14.72 3.01
CA ASN A 91 -6.31 14.36 1.83
C ASN A 91 -6.53 15.37 0.69
N LYS A 92 -7.76 15.86 0.48
CA LYS A 92 -8.03 16.91 -0.52
C LYS A 92 -7.25 18.19 -0.27
N VAL A 93 -7.01 18.56 0.98
CA VAL A 93 -6.26 19.78 1.33
C VAL A 93 -4.75 19.55 1.32
N LEU A 94 -4.28 18.39 1.79
CA LEU A 94 -2.85 18.08 1.87
C LEU A 94 -2.25 17.62 0.55
N LEU A 95 -2.98 16.89 -0.29
CA LEU A 95 -2.46 16.36 -1.55
C LEU A 95 -1.88 17.46 -2.46
N PRO A 96 -2.54 18.62 -2.64
CA PRO A 96 -1.95 19.74 -3.38
C PRO A 96 -0.65 20.26 -2.76
N LEU A 97 -0.58 20.38 -1.43
CA LEU A 97 0.61 20.87 -0.71
C LEU A 97 1.79 19.90 -0.84
N VAL A 98 1.55 18.61 -0.61
CA VAL A 98 2.55 17.54 -0.77
C VAL A 98 3.03 17.48 -2.22
N THR A 99 2.12 17.59 -3.19
CA THR A 99 2.45 17.58 -4.61
C THR A 99 3.31 18.78 -4.99
N LYS A 100 2.94 19.99 -4.53
CA LYS A 100 3.69 21.21 -4.79
C LYS A 100 5.09 21.13 -4.19
N LYS A 101 5.21 20.68 -2.93
CA LYS A 101 6.51 20.47 -2.26
C LYS A 101 7.36 19.44 -2.99
N GLY A 102 6.80 18.27 -3.31
CA GLY A 102 7.53 17.21 -4.01
C GLY A 102 8.00 17.61 -5.41
N ARG A 103 7.20 18.39 -6.15
CA ARG A 103 7.63 18.96 -7.45
C ARG A 103 8.68 20.04 -7.29
N ALA A 104 8.55 20.92 -6.30
CA ALA A 104 9.55 21.96 -6.03
C ALA A 104 10.90 21.33 -5.64
N GLN A 105 10.87 20.27 -4.82
CA GLN A 105 12.06 19.49 -4.48
C GLN A 105 12.67 18.85 -5.72
N LEU A 106 11.87 18.17 -6.56
CA LEU A 106 12.40 17.55 -7.78
C LEU A 106 13.01 18.59 -8.74
N ASN A 107 12.34 19.72 -8.95
CA ASN A 107 12.82 20.79 -9.82
C ASN A 107 14.07 21.50 -9.25
N GLY A 108 14.26 21.47 -7.93
CA GLY A 108 15.45 22.03 -7.28
C GLY A 108 16.65 21.08 -7.24
N MET A 109 16.47 19.80 -7.56
CA MET A 109 17.56 18.83 -7.63
C MET A 109 18.38 18.99 -8.91
N SER A 110 19.68 18.76 -8.82
CA SER A 110 20.55 18.77 -10.00
C SER A 110 20.26 17.57 -10.92
N GLU A 111 20.61 17.67 -12.19
CA GLU A 111 20.45 16.56 -13.14
C GLU A 111 21.26 15.32 -12.71
N GLU A 112 22.40 15.51 -12.03
CA GLU A 112 23.21 14.42 -11.47
C GLU A 112 22.47 13.68 -10.34
N GLU A 113 21.83 14.40 -9.43
CA GLU A 113 21.04 13.80 -8.35
C GLU A 113 19.81 13.05 -8.88
N GLN A 114 19.12 13.65 -9.87
CA GLN A 114 17.98 13.02 -10.52
C GLN A 114 18.38 11.72 -11.23
N THR A 115 19.48 11.73 -11.99
CA THR A 115 19.98 10.53 -12.68
C THR A 115 20.47 9.46 -11.70
N GLY A 116 21.08 9.85 -10.57
CA GLY A 116 21.43 8.94 -9.47
C GLY A 116 20.19 8.24 -8.89
N LEU A 117 19.12 9.00 -8.66
CA LEU A 117 17.87 8.47 -8.13
C LEU A 117 17.19 7.51 -9.13
N ILE A 118 17.17 7.87 -10.42
CA ILE A 118 16.64 7.01 -11.49
C ILE A 118 17.42 5.69 -11.55
N LYS A 119 18.76 5.73 -11.51
CA LYS A 119 19.61 4.53 -11.51
C LYS A 119 19.32 3.64 -10.30
N SER A 120 19.19 4.23 -9.11
CA SER A 120 18.88 3.50 -7.88
C SER A 120 17.54 2.77 -7.96
N HIS A 121 16.47 3.48 -8.35
CA HIS A 121 15.13 2.90 -8.49
C HIS A 121 15.09 1.84 -9.60
N THR A 122 15.77 2.06 -10.71
CA THR A 122 15.87 1.09 -11.81
C THR A 122 16.58 -0.18 -11.35
N ARG A 123 17.69 -0.05 -10.60
CA ARG A 123 18.42 -1.19 -10.04
C ARG A 123 17.53 -2.01 -9.09
N GLN A 124 16.80 -1.35 -8.20
CA GLN A 124 15.87 -2.03 -7.29
C GLN A 124 14.75 -2.75 -8.05
N SER A 125 14.14 -2.10 -9.06
CA SER A 125 13.13 -2.74 -9.91
C SER A 125 13.68 -4.01 -10.59
N ARG A 126 14.90 -3.95 -11.15
CA ARG A 126 15.55 -5.10 -11.79
C ARG A 126 15.80 -6.25 -10.83
N MET A 127 16.26 -5.96 -9.60
CA MET A 127 16.44 -7.00 -8.58
C MET A 127 15.12 -7.71 -8.24
N PHE A 128 14.03 -6.96 -8.08
CA PHE A 128 12.73 -7.56 -7.78
C PHE A 128 12.16 -8.34 -8.98
N TRP A 129 12.43 -7.90 -10.21
CA TRP A 129 12.11 -8.69 -11.41
C TRP A 129 12.86 -10.03 -11.44
N VAL A 130 14.14 -10.04 -11.07
CA VAL A 130 14.92 -11.29 -10.95
C VAL A 130 14.30 -12.20 -9.90
N PHE A 131 13.94 -11.70 -8.72
CA PHE A 131 13.28 -12.52 -7.69
C PHE A 131 11.91 -13.02 -8.13
N ALA A 132 11.13 -12.19 -8.84
CA ALA A 132 9.83 -12.59 -9.36
C ALA A 132 9.93 -13.73 -10.40
N VAL A 133 11.03 -13.84 -11.15
CA VAL A 133 11.29 -14.98 -12.06
C VAL A 133 11.91 -16.15 -11.32
N LEU A 134 12.78 -15.90 -10.35
CA LEU A 134 13.49 -16.94 -9.61
C LEU A 134 12.56 -17.77 -8.71
N CYS A 135 11.61 -17.14 -8.01
CA CYS A 135 10.65 -17.83 -7.14
C CYS A 135 9.84 -18.93 -7.86
N PRO A 136 9.19 -18.68 -9.02
CA PRO A 136 8.49 -19.73 -9.74
C PRO A 136 9.44 -20.79 -10.30
N LEU A 137 10.65 -20.44 -10.74
CA LEU A 137 11.64 -21.42 -11.18
C LEU A 137 12.06 -22.37 -10.04
N ILE A 138 12.32 -21.83 -8.85
CA ILE A 138 12.64 -22.63 -7.66
C ILE A 138 11.45 -23.52 -7.27
N ALA A 139 10.22 -22.99 -7.33
CA ALA A 139 9.02 -23.77 -7.03
C ALA A 139 8.84 -24.93 -8.03
N LEU A 140 9.04 -24.69 -9.33
CA LEU A 140 8.96 -25.72 -10.38
C LEU A 140 10.07 -26.77 -10.21
N TYR A 141 11.30 -26.34 -9.93
CA TYR A 141 12.42 -27.23 -9.66
C TYR A 141 12.17 -28.10 -8.42
N GLY A 142 11.64 -27.51 -7.35
CA GLY A 142 11.26 -28.23 -6.14
C GLY A 142 10.18 -29.29 -6.42
N LEU A 143 9.17 -28.95 -7.22
CA LEU A 143 8.13 -29.92 -7.58
C LEU A 143 8.69 -31.05 -8.45
N ALA A 144 9.59 -30.74 -9.39
CA ALA A 144 10.23 -31.74 -10.25
C ALA A 144 11.17 -32.69 -9.49
N THR A 145 11.80 -32.22 -8.41
CA THR A 145 12.71 -33.03 -7.56
C THR A 145 12.00 -33.78 -6.42
N GLY A 146 10.67 -33.73 -6.36
CA GLY A 146 9.86 -34.47 -5.39
C GLY A 146 9.68 -33.78 -4.04
N SER A 147 9.90 -32.46 -3.95
CA SER A 147 9.60 -31.70 -2.74
C SER A 147 8.10 -31.69 -2.42
N ALA A 148 7.75 -31.53 -1.14
CA ALA A 148 6.37 -31.46 -0.71
C ALA A 148 5.64 -30.27 -1.36
N ALA A 149 4.45 -30.51 -1.92
CA ALA A 149 3.64 -29.49 -2.59
C ALA A 149 3.40 -28.21 -1.76
N PRO A 150 3.20 -28.26 -0.42
CA PRO A 150 3.07 -27.04 0.39
C PRO A 150 4.30 -26.12 0.34
N THR A 151 5.50 -26.68 0.19
CA THR A 151 6.75 -25.91 0.07
C THR A 151 6.77 -25.13 -1.25
N GLY A 152 6.42 -25.78 -2.36
CA GLY A 152 6.31 -25.13 -3.67
C GLY A 152 5.28 -24.00 -3.69
N ILE A 153 4.11 -24.20 -3.07
CA ILE A 153 3.06 -23.17 -2.96
C ILE A 153 3.55 -21.97 -2.13
N SER A 154 4.24 -22.23 -1.03
CA SER A 154 4.77 -21.17 -0.16
C SER A 154 5.79 -20.30 -0.91
N ILE A 155 6.70 -20.91 -1.66
CA ILE A 155 7.69 -20.19 -2.48
C ILE A 155 7.00 -19.44 -3.63
N LEU A 156 6.03 -20.07 -4.30
CA LEU A 156 5.29 -19.43 -5.39
C LEU A 156 4.52 -18.20 -4.91
N SER A 157 3.98 -18.22 -3.69
CA SER A 157 3.24 -17.10 -3.10
C SER A 157 4.07 -15.82 -2.97
N MET A 158 5.40 -15.95 -2.85
CA MET A 158 6.33 -14.81 -2.79
C MET A 158 6.52 -14.09 -4.14
N THR A 159 6.08 -14.70 -5.24
CA THR A 159 6.16 -14.09 -6.58
C THR A 159 5.34 -12.79 -6.65
N LEU A 160 4.14 -12.80 -6.08
CA LEU A 160 3.23 -11.64 -6.11
C LEU A 160 3.81 -10.39 -5.43
N PRO A 161 4.30 -10.43 -4.18
CA PRO A 161 4.88 -9.25 -3.56
C PRO A 161 6.12 -8.74 -4.31
N PHE A 162 6.95 -9.62 -4.87
CA PHE A 162 8.09 -9.19 -5.69
C PHE A 162 7.66 -8.51 -7.00
N LEU A 163 6.63 -9.00 -7.68
CA LEU A 163 6.04 -8.32 -8.85
C LEU A 163 5.54 -6.92 -8.50
N ILE A 164 4.80 -6.79 -7.39
CA ILE A 164 4.27 -5.50 -6.93
C ILE A 164 5.42 -4.51 -6.66
N LEU A 165 6.48 -4.97 -5.99
CA LEU A 165 7.65 -4.14 -5.71
C LEU A 165 8.42 -3.78 -7.00
N ALA A 166 8.57 -4.72 -7.93
CA ALA A 166 9.22 -4.48 -9.22
C ALA A 166 8.50 -3.38 -10.02
N ILE A 167 7.17 -3.47 -10.12
CA ILE A 167 6.32 -2.48 -10.78
C ILE A 167 6.38 -1.14 -10.04
N LYS A 168 6.30 -1.16 -8.70
CA LYS A 168 6.36 0.06 -7.86
C LYS A 168 7.65 0.84 -8.13
N TRP A 169 8.80 0.18 -8.10
CA TRP A 169 10.09 0.85 -8.30
C TRP A 169 10.30 1.30 -9.75
N SER A 170 9.81 0.52 -10.73
CA SER A 170 9.80 0.96 -12.14
C SER A 170 8.95 2.22 -12.33
N TYR A 171 7.77 2.27 -11.71
CA TYR A 171 6.91 3.45 -11.75
C TYR A 171 7.56 4.67 -11.08
N ARG A 172 8.28 4.49 -9.96
CA ARG A 172 9.01 5.59 -9.32
C ARG A 172 10.16 6.11 -10.17
N ALA A 173 10.91 5.23 -10.84
CA ALA A 173 11.94 5.64 -11.79
C ALA A 173 11.34 6.44 -12.95
N TRP A 174 10.20 5.98 -13.48
CA TRP A 174 9.45 6.65 -14.52
C TRP A 174 8.98 8.05 -14.11
N GLN A 175 8.36 8.19 -12.93
CA GLN A 175 7.87 9.47 -12.41
C GLN A 175 8.98 10.52 -12.26
N VAL A 176 10.18 10.10 -11.87
CA VAL A 176 11.34 11.00 -11.76
C VAL A 176 11.83 11.41 -13.16
N ARG A 177 11.92 10.46 -14.10
CA ARG A 177 12.35 10.74 -15.49
C ARG A 177 11.42 11.69 -16.24
N THR A 178 10.11 11.60 -16.00
CA THR A 178 9.11 12.44 -16.70
C THR A 178 8.68 13.68 -15.91
N GLY A 179 9.09 13.81 -14.65
CA GLY A 179 8.61 14.86 -13.76
C GLY A 179 7.12 14.77 -13.41
N THR A 180 6.42 13.68 -13.76
CA THR A 180 4.97 13.51 -13.54
C THR A 180 4.66 13.00 -12.13
N LEU A 181 5.22 13.66 -11.11
CA LEU A 181 4.93 13.38 -9.71
C LEU A 181 3.47 13.75 -9.40
N TYR A 182 2.74 12.77 -8.84
CA TYR A 182 1.36 12.88 -8.36
C TYR A 182 0.33 13.35 -9.41
N VAL A 183 0.54 13.01 -10.68
CA VAL A 183 -0.45 13.27 -11.74
C VAL A 183 -1.50 12.15 -11.77
N GLU A 184 -2.78 12.52 -11.73
CA GLU A 184 -3.89 11.57 -11.85
C GLU A 184 -3.86 10.84 -13.19
N GLY A 185 -4.10 9.52 -13.19
CA GLY A 185 -4.11 8.70 -14.41
C GLY A 185 -2.73 8.32 -14.97
N ALA A 186 -1.63 8.90 -14.46
CA ALA A 186 -0.28 8.62 -14.92
C ALA A 186 0.11 7.13 -14.77
N PHE A 187 -0.30 6.50 -13.66
CA PHE A 187 -0.10 5.06 -13.46
C PHE A 187 -0.82 4.20 -14.52
N LYS A 188 -2.06 4.56 -14.88
CA LYS A 188 -2.82 3.83 -15.90
C LYS A 188 -2.14 3.91 -17.25
N GLN A 189 -1.62 5.09 -17.61
CA GLN A 189 -0.88 5.29 -18.84
C GLN A 189 0.46 4.52 -18.82
N PHE A 190 1.16 4.52 -17.70
CA PHE A 190 2.37 3.75 -17.48
C PHE A 190 2.17 2.25 -17.70
N VAL A 191 1.12 1.67 -17.08
CA VAL A 191 0.79 0.25 -17.26
C VAL A 191 0.38 -0.05 -18.71
N LYS A 192 -0.48 0.78 -19.30
CA LYS A 192 -0.95 0.61 -20.69
C LYS A 192 0.18 0.65 -21.71
N ARG A 193 1.20 1.48 -21.49
CA ARG A 193 2.36 1.61 -22.38
C ARG A 193 3.41 0.52 -22.18
N GLY A 194 3.23 -0.38 -21.22
CA GLY A 194 4.20 -1.46 -20.96
C GLY A 194 5.52 -0.98 -20.36
N LEU A 195 5.57 0.25 -19.84
CA LEU A 195 6.80 0.87 -19.30
C LEU A 195 7.31 0.21 -18.01
N TRP A 196 6.54 -0.72 -17.46
CA TRP A 196 6.91 -1.54 -16.32
C TRP A 196 7.83 -2.71 -16.70
N ILE A 197 7.90 -3.06 -17.99
CA ILE A 197 8.73 -4.14 -18.52
C ILE A 197 10.19 -3.65 -18.63
N PRO A 198 11.17 -4.39 -18.11
CA PRO A 198 12.58 -4.06 -18.29
C PRO A 198 12.96 -3.96 -19.77
N GLY A 199 13.59 -2.86 -20.18
CA GLY A 199 14.11 -2.67 -21.55
C GLY A 199 13.16 -1.93 -22.50
N VAL A 200 11.94 -1.62 -22.09
CA VAL A 200 11.08 -0.68 -22.83
C VAL A 200 11.51 0.73 -22.45
N GLU A 201 12.40 1.31 -23.26
CA GLU A 201 12.84 2.70 -23.09
C GLU A 201 11.80 3.69 -23.63
N ILE A 202 11.80 4.88 -23.05
CA ILE A 202 11.02 6.05 -23.46
C ILE A 202 11.91 6.98 -24.26
#